data_AF-A0A560NYB4-F1
#
_entry.id   AF-A0A560NYB4-F1
#
_cell.length_a   1.000
_cell.length_b   1.000
_cell.length_c   1.000
_cell.angle_alpha   90.00
_cell.angle_beta   90.00
_cell.angle_gamma   90.00
#
_symmetry.space_group_name_H-M   'P 1'
#
loop_
_entity.id
_entity.type
_entity.pdbx_description
1 polymer ?
#
loop_
_entity_poly.entity_id
_entity_poly.type
_entity_poly.pdbx_seq_one_letter_code
_entity_poly.pdbx_strand_id
1 'polypeptide(L)'
;MPNPLTDGQGVIFMKVGLHASETLEDIVKRKQQEYEQAGSIFWGYGGSSCHPKTMVQPFGRTMQEAGKHLLIIMHEMNSKHTAPPVAAAEYSEDGVDWLAVPKGIEVRGSRYALVLDELLIDEFEINLNEFEVGLGQSRGKAASDYLKGQNDKGCLIFHEPHIPPPPEQRITKQIGLIARVKPPYAVFLRN
;
A
#
# COMPACT_ATOMS: atom_id res chain seq x y z
N MET A 1 18.48 -7.19 -3.70
CA MET A 1 17.90 -8.55 -3.73
C MET A 1 17.28 -8.78 -5.11
N PRO A 2 16.95 -10.02 -5.55
CA PRO A 2 16.15 -10.19 -6.77
C PRO A 2 14.83 -9.40 -6.66
N ASN A 3 14.32 -8.88 -7.78
CA ASN A 3 13.07 -8.13 -7.83
C ASN A 3 11.94 -8.96 -7.16
N PRO A 4 11.27 -8.45 -6.11
CA PRO A 4 10.23 -9.21 -5.41
C PRO A 4 8.95 -9.39 -6.25
N LEU A 5 8.86 -8.74 -7.42
CA LEU A 5 7.71 -8.79 -8.30
C LEU A 5 7.88 -9.88 -9.37
N THR A 6 6.77 -10.55 -9.66
CA THR A 6 6.66 -11.56 -10.72
C THR A 6 5.55 -11.17 -11.69
N ASP A 7 5.60 -11.61 -12.95
CA ASP A 7 4.57 -11.26 -13.93
C ASP A 7 3.15 -11.54 -13.42
N GLY A 8 2.24 -10.58 -13.59
CA GLY A 8 0.88 -10.60 -13.04
C GLY A 8 0.78 -10.34 -11.53
N GLN A 9 1.84 -9.91 -10.86
CA GLN A 9 1.83 -9.59 -9.43
C GLN A 9 0.97 -8.35 -9.15
N GLY A 10 -0.03 -8.49 -8.28
CA GLY A 10 -0.83 -7.38 -7.79
C GLY A 10 -0.11 -6.60 -6.70
N VAL A 11 -0.13 -5.28 -6.82
CA VAL A 11 0.55 -4.36 -5.91
C VAL A 11 -0.34 -3.18 -5.58
N ILE A 12 -0.35 -2.75 -4.33
CA ILE A 12 -0.74 -1.41 -3.92
C ILE A 12 0.51 -0.54 -3.97
N PHE A 13 0.63 0.30 -5.00
CA PHE A 13 1.68 1.33 -5.00
C PHE A 13 1.21 2.50 -4.13
N MET A 14 2.10 3.04 -3.29
CA MET A 14 1.80 4.21 -2.47
C MET A 14 2.99 5.17 -2.38
N LYS A 15 2.74 6.46 -2.59
CA LYS A 15 3.67 7.55 -2.26
C LYS A 15 3.55 7.79 -0.75
N VAL A 16 4.65 7.68 -0.02
CA VAL A 16 4.64 7.86 1.44
C VAL A 16 5.38 9.13 1.79
N GLY A 17 4.65 10.01 2.48
CA GLY A 17 5.24 11.16 3.13
C GLY A 17 5.87 10.77 4.44
N LEU A 18 7.17 11.02 4.61
CA LEU A 18 7.76 10.95 5.95
C LEU A 18 7.16 12.08 6.79
N HIS A 19 6.55 11.74 7.92
CA HIS A 19 6.35 12.74 8.97
C HIS A 19 7.73 13.26 9.34
N ALA A 20 7.96 14.57 9.27
CA ALA A 20 9.30 15.20 9.35
C ALA A 20 10.06 14.97 10.68
N SER A 21 9.59 14.05 11.52
CA SER A 21 10.10 13.71 12.84
C SER A 21 10.37 12.20 13.02
N GLU A 22 10.14 11.36 12.01
CA GLU A 22 10.36 9.90 12.09
C GLU A 22 11.19 9.44 10.87
N THR A 23 12.24 8.65 11.10
CA THR A 23 13.00 7.99 10.03
C THR A 23 12.23 6.79 9.47
N LEU A 24 12.63 6.27 8.31
CA LEU A 24 12.01 5.05 7.77
C LEU A 24 12.23 3.87 8.71
N GLU A 25 13.43 3.77 9.27
CA GLU A 25 13.82 2.74 10.23
C GLU A 25 12.98 2.81 11.51
N ASP A 26 12.71 4.02 12.02
CA ASP A 26 11.84 4.21 13.18
C ASP A 26 10.39 3.81 12.87
N ILE A 27 9.88 4.19 11.69
CA ILE A 27 8.55 3.75 11.22
C ILE A 27 8.48 2.23 11.19
N VAL A 28 9.46 1.58 10.58
CA VAL A 28 9.50 0.12 10.45
C VAL A 28 9.59 -0.54 11.81
N LYS A 29 10.47 -0.07 12.69
CA LYS A 29 10.63 -0.60 14.04
C LYS A 29 9.32 -0.52 14.84
N ARG A 30 8.64 0.63 14.81
CA ARG A 30 7.35 0.81 15.48
C ARG A 30 6.27 -0.07 14.86
N LYS A 31 6.21 -0.16 13.54
CA LYS A 31 5.24 -1.00 12.83
C LYS A 31 5.51 -2.49 13.07
N GLN A 32 6.75 -2.90 13.22
CA GLN A 32 7.10 -4.26 13.59
C GLN A 32 6.60 -4.63 14.99
N GLN A 33 6.62 -3.69 15.94
CA GLN A 33 6.03 -3.90 17.26
C GLN A 33 4.51 -4.11 17.20
N GLU A 34 3.81 -3.49 16.23
CA GLU A 34 2.40 -3.78 15.98
C GLU A 34 2.21 -5.25 15.60
N TYR A 35 3.05 -5.74 14.67
CA TYR A 35 3.02 -7.14 14.26
C TYR A 35 3.29 -8.10 15.42
N GLU A 36 4.30 -7.82 16.25
CA GLU A 36 4.65 -8.65 17.40
C GLU A 36 3.52 -8.73 18.45
N GLN A 37 2.78 -7.63 18.65
CA GLN A 37 1.73 -7.56 19.68
C GLN A 37 0.36 -8.01 19.20
N ALA A 38 0.01 -7.71 17.96
CA ALA A 38 -1.33 -7.90 17.40
C ALA A 38 -1.38 -8.92 16.26
N GLY A 39 -0.23 -9.46 15.84
CA GLY A 39 -0.12 -10.35 14.69
C GLY A 39 -0.40 -9.67 13.36
N SER A 40 -0.48 -8.34 13.29
CA SER A 40 -0.73 -7.58 12.07
C SER A 40 -0.28 -6.12 12.22
N ILE A 41 -0.06 -5.46 11.09
CA ILE A 41 0.27 -4.04 11.03
C ILE A 41 -0.88 -3.31 10.34
N PHE A 42 -1.32 -2.19 10.90
CA PHE A 42 -2.27 -1.32 10.19
C PHE A 42 -1.54 -0.14 9.58
N TRP A 43 -1.55 -0.08 8.25
CA TRP A 43 -1.00 1.05 7.50
C TRP A 43 -2.10 2.03 7.11
N GLY A 44 -2.20 3.13 7.86
CA GLY A 44 -3.24 4.15 7.67
C GLY A 44 -3.13 4.90 6.35
N TYR A 45 -4.26 5.12 5.69
CA TYR A 45 -4.35 5.95 4.50
C TYR A 45 -5.71 6.65 4.38
N GLY A 46 -5.81 7.61 3.44
CA GLY A 46 -7.03 8.36 3.15
C GLY A 46 -7.29 8.52 1.64
N GLY A 47 -8.38 9.21 1.29
CA GLY A 47 -8.79 9.43 -0.10
C GLY A 47 -9.62 8.29 -0.71
N SER A 48 -10.15 8.50 -1.92
CA SER A 48 -11.15 7.63 -2.54
C SER A 48 -10.59 6.53 -3.45
N SER A 49 -9.37 6.70 -3.99
CA SER A 49 -8.80 5.82 -5.03
C SER A 49 -8.52 4.38 -4.58
N CYS A 50 -8.41 4.13 -3.28
CA CYS A 50 -8.17 2.81 -2.69
C CYS A 50 -9.19 2.50 -1.59
N HIS A 51 -10.46 2.82 -1.81
CA HIS A 51 -11.53 2.51 -0.86
C HIS A 51 -11.55 1.00 -0.50
N PRO A 52 -11.66 0.60 0.79
CA PRO A 52 -11.53 -0.80 1.20
C PRO A 52 -12.46 -1.73 0.42
N LYS A 53 -13.77 -1.51 0.52
CA LYS A 53 -14.80 -2.44 0.02
C LYS A 53 -14.87 -2.56 -1.51
N THR A 54 -14.54 -1.49 -2.22
CA THR A 54 -14.75 -1.39 -3.68
C THR A 54 -13.47 -1.51 -4.49
N MET A 55 -12.31 -1.34 -3.87
CA MET A 55 -11.02 -1.37 -4.55
C MET A 55 -10.08 -2.41 -3.93
N VAL A 56 -9.60 -2.17 -2.71
CA VAL A 56 -8.48 -2.96 -2.16
C VAL A 56 -8.89 -4.40 -1.84
N GLN A 57 -10.02 -4.60 -1.17
CA GLN A 57 -10.44 -5.95 -0.79
C GLN A 57 -10.81 -6.82 -2.00
N PRO A 58 -11.59 -6.35 -3.00
CA PRO A 58 -11.81 -7.13 -4.22
C PRO A 58 -10.50 -7.42 -4.96
N PHE A 59 -9.59 -6.45 -5.05
CA PHE A 59 -8.30 -6.65 -5.71
C PHE A 59 -7.45 -7.71 -4.99
N GLY A 60 -7.36 -7.65 -3.66
CA GLY A 60 -6.68 -8.66 -2.85
C GLY A 60 -7.26 -10.06 -3.06
N ARG A 61 -8.60 -10.20 -3.11
CA ARG A 61 -9.26 -11.47 -3.42
C ARG A 61 -8.87 -12.00 -4.80
N THR A 62 -8.84 -11.14 -5.83
CA THR A 62 -8.41 -11.60 -7.17
C THR A 62 -6.97 -12.11 -7.19
N MET A 63 -6.08 -11.51 -6.39
CA MET A 63 -4.70 -12.02 -6.27
C MET A 63 -4.67 -13.37 -5.57
N GLN A 64 -5.43 -13.52 -4.49
CA GLN A 64 -5.53 -14.79 -3.77
C GLN A 64 -6.11 -15.91 -4.64
N GLU A 65 -7.17 -15.62 -5.42
CA GLU A 65 -7.78 -16.57 -6.36
C GLU A 65 -6.79 -17.00 -7.46
N ALA A 66 -5.89 -16.10 -7.87
CA ALA A 66 -4.79 -16.39 -8.79
C ALA A 66 -3.58 -17.09 -8.13
N GLY A 67 -3.67 -17.46 -6.86
CA GLY A 67 -2.58 -18.09 -6.10
C GLY A 67 -1.43 -17.15 -5.77
N LYS A 68 -1.64 -15.82 -5.86
CA LYS A 68 -0.65 -14.78 -5.58
C LYS A 68 -0.95 -14.06 -4.27
N HIS A 69 0.05 -13.43 -3.69
CA HIS A 69 -0.14 -12.48 -2.61
C HIS A 69 -0.48 -11.10 -3.17
N LEU A 70 -1.17 -10.25 -2.41
CA LEU A 70 -1.19 -8.81 -2.68
C LEU A 70 -0.01 -8.18 -1.95
N LEU A 71 0.77 -7.36 -2.64
CA LEU A 71 1.88 -6.62 -2.04
C LEU A 71 1.51 -5.14 -1.89
N ILE A 72 2.14 -4.44 -0.96
CA ILE A 72 2.27 -2.99 -0.99
C ILE A 72 3.74 -2.65 -1.24
N ILE A 73 4.00 -1.71 -2.14
CA ILE A 73 5.32 -1.11 -2.34
C ILE A 73 5.22 0.40 -2.16
N MET A 74 6.19 0.98 -1.47
CA MET A 74 6.12 2.38 -1.08
C MET A 74 7.30 3.18 -1.61
N HIS A 75 6.97 4.25 -2.32
CA HIS A 75 7.91 5.24 -2.79
C HIS A 75 7.92 6.42 -1.82
N GLU A 76 9.04 6.64 -1.16
CA GLU A 76 9.21 7.77 -0.25
C GLU A 76 9.22 9.10 -0.98
N MET A 77 8.56 10.09 -0.38
CA MET A 77 8.54 11.45 -0.86
C MET A 77 8.72 12.43 0.29
N ASN A 78 9.47 13.49 0.02
CA ASN A 78 9.57 14.65 0.90
C ASN A 78 8.23 15.42 0.87
N SER A 79 7.28 15.02 1.71
CA SER A 79 5.99 15.70 1.86
C SER A 79 5.75 16.07 3.32
N LYS A 80 5.27 17.29 3.56
CA LYS A 80 4.93 17.78 4.90
C LYS A 80 3.45 17.49 5.15
N HIS A 81 3.14 16.31 5.67
CA HIS A 81 1.80 16.00 6.17
C HIS A 81 1.82 15.87 7.69
N THR A 82 0.99 16.65 8.37
CA THR A 82 0.75 16.53 9.81
C THR A 82 -0.52 15.72 9.99
N ALA A 83 -0.42 14.52 10.56
CA ALA A 83 -1.61 13.75 10.91
C ALA A 83 -2.32 14.41 12.11
N PRO A 84 -3.66 14.49 12.10
CA PRO A 84 -4.43 14.78 13.32
C PRO A 84 -3.99 13.87 14.47
N PRO A 85 -3.93 14.36 15.72
CA PRO A 85 -3.38 13.59 16.83
C PRO A 85 -4.30 12.45 17.30
N VAL A 86 -5.51 12.31 16.75
CA VAL A 86 -6.49 11.34 17.23
C VAL A 86 -6.21 9.96 16.61
N ALA A 87 -5.98 8.97 17.47
CA ALA A 87 -5.85 7.57 17.07
C ALA A 87 -7.23 6.95 16.83
N ALA A 88 -7.33 6.02 15.89
CA ALA A 88 -8.54 5.23 15.70
C ALA A 88 -8.78 4.33 16.93
N ALA A 89 -10.00 4.30 17.42
CA ALA A 89 -10.44 3.45 18.53
C ALA A 89 -11.05 2.13 18.01
N GLU A 90 -11.68 2.17 16.83
CA GLU A 90 -12.38 1.04 16.24
C GLU A 90 -12.02 0.86 14.76
N TYR A 91 -12.11 -0.39 14.31
CA TYR A 91 -11.99 -0.77 12.91
C TYR A 91 -13.18 -1.63 12.46
N SER A 92 -13.41 -1.68 11.16
CA SER A 92 -14.46 -2.51 10.55
C SER A 92 -13.99 -3.04 9.20
N GLU A 93 -14.33 -4.28 8.88
CA GLU A 93 -14.03 -4.87 7.57
C GLU A 93 -15.05 -4.43 6.51
N ASP A 94 -16.30 -4.20 6.90
CA ASP A 94 -17.43 -4.01 5.99
C ASP A 94 -18.06 -2.61 6.06
N GLY A 95 -17.64 -1.81 7.05
CA GLY A 95 -18.12 -0.47 7.37
C GLY A 95 -19.35 -0.45 8.28
N VAL A 96 -19.82 -1.61 8.76
CA VAL A 96 -21.06 -1.79 9.53
C VAL A 96 -20.75 -2.36 10.90
N ASP A 97 -20.02 -3.47 10.97
CA ASP A 97 -19.65 -4.12 12.21
C ASP A 97 -18.30 -3.60 12.69
N TRP A 98 -18.29 -2.99 13.88
CA TRP A 98 -17.12 -2.32 14.43
C TRP A 98 -16.56 -3.08 15.62
N LEU A 99 -15.24 -3.23 15.62
CA LEU A 99 -14.45 -3.88 16.65
C LEU A 99 -13.40 -2.90 17.17
N ALA A 100 -12.95 -3.07 18.40
CA ALA A 100 -11.83 -2.29 18.93
C ALA A 100 -10.57 -2.53 18.09
N VAL A 101 -9.80 -1.48 17.81
CA VAL A 101 -8.47 -1.63 17.21
C VAL A 101 -7.61 -2.54 18.11
N PRO A 102 -6.93 -3.55 17.55
CA PRO A 102 -6.13 -4.47 18.35
C PRO A 102 -5.09 -3.74 19.20
N LYS A 103 -4.89 -4.23 20.44
CA LYS A 103 -3.91 -3.67 21.35
C LYS A 103 -2.51 -3.68 20.71
N GLY A 104 -1.82 -2.55 20.77
CA GLY A 104 -0.48 -2.37 20.19
C GLY A 104 -0.50 -1.72 18.81
N ILE A 105 -1.63 -1.72 18.10
CA ILE A 105 -1.78 -1.02 16.83
C ILE A 105 -2.17 0.43 17.07
N GLU A 106 -1.46 1.37 16.42
CA GLU A 106 -1.80 2.78 16.47
C GLU A 106 -1.84 3.40 15.07
N VAL A 107 -3.04 3.83 14.67
CA VAL A 107 -3.25 4.55 13.41
C VAL A 107 -3.89 5.90 13.69
N ARG A 108 -3.23 6.98 13.28
CA ARG A 108 -3.68 8.35 13.49
C ARG A 108 -4.15 8.98 12.19
N GLY A 109 -5.20 9.82 12.28
CA GLY A 109 -5.61 10.70 11.18
C GLY A 109 -6.07 10.01 9.89
N SER A 110 -6.29 8.69 9.91
CA SER A 110 -6.61 7.91 8.72
C SER A 110 -8.04 7.38 8.80
N ARG A 111 -8.73 7.35 7.65
CA ARG A 111 -10.09 6.79 7.55
C ARG A 111 -10.09 5.29 7.25
N TYR A 112 -9.00 4.80 6.66
CA TYR A 112 -8.82 3.41 6.28
C TYR A 112 -7.43 2.95 6.70
N ALA A 113 -7.22 1.64 6.78
CA ALA A 113 -5.90 1.05 6.87
C ALA A 113 -5.78 -0.19 5.99
N LEU A 114 -4.59 -0.41 5.44
CA LEU A 114 -4.21 -1.71 4.90
C LEU A 114 -3.84 -2.63 6.06
N VAL A 115 -4.19 -3.91 5.94
CA VAL A 115 -3.81 -4.94 6.91
C VAL A 115 -2.60 -5.68 6.36
N LEU A 116 -1.44 -5.46 6.99
CA LEU A 116 -0.18 -6.04 6.54
C LEU A 116 0.27 -7.18 7.47
N ASP A 117 1.09 -8.06 6.92
CA ASP A 117 1.96 -8.94 7.71
C ASP A 117 3.20 -8.16 8.17
N GLU A 118 4.39 -8.63 7.85
CA GLU A 118 5.67 -7.98 8.17
C GLU A 118 5.97 -6.83 7.19
N LEU A 119 6.52 -5.74 7.73
CA LEU A 119 6.96 -4.59 6.96
C LEU A 119 8.48 -4.63 6.82
N LEU A 120 8.97 -4.69 5.58
CA LEU A 120 10.39 -4.85 5.28
C LEU A 120 10.95 -3.58 4.62
N ILE A 121 12.18 -3.24 5.00
CA ILE A 121 13.01 -2.30 4.24
C ILE A 121 13.61 -3.08 3.09
N ASP A 122 13.32 -2.64 1.86
CA ASP A 122 13.92 -3.18 0.65
C ASP A 122 14.08 -2.08 -0.39
N GLU A 123 15.29 -1.98 -0.92
CA GLU A 123 15.68 -0.93 -1.86
C GLU A 123 15.77 -1.49 -3.27
N PHE A 124 14.80 -1.14 -4.11
CA PHE A 124 14.79 -1.50 -5.52
C PHE A 124 14.07 -0.46 -6.37
N GLU A 125 14.41 -0.43 -7.66
CA GLU A 125 13.78 0.44 -8.62
C GLU A 125 12.64 -0.28 -9.34
N ILE A 126 11.54 0.43 -9.56
CA ILE A 126 10.47 0.01 -10.46
C ILE A 126 10.33 0.99 -11.60
N ASN A 127 9.85 0.55 -12.75
CA ASN A 127 9.44 1.41 -13.84
C ASN A 127 7.91 1.42 -13.94
N LEU A 128 7.27 2.58 -13.74
CA LEU A 128 5.80 2.70 -13.72
C LEU A 128 5.13 2.34 -15.05
N ASN A 129 5.87 2.22 -16.15
CA ASN A 129 5.34 1.73 -17.43
C ASN A 129 5.15 0.21 -17.46
N GLU A 130 5.73 -0.53 -16.52
CA GLU A 130 5.56 -1.99 -16.36
C GLU A 130 4.34 -2.33 -15.49
N PHE A 131 3.51 -1.33 -15.18
CA PHE A 131 2.34 -1.51 -14.35
C PHE A 131 1.12 -0.90 -15.02
N GLU A 132 -0.03 -1.55 -14.84
CA GLU A 132 -1.33 -1.00 -15.20
C GLU A 132 -2.26 -0.98 -13.99
N VAL A 133 -3.30 -0.15 -14.04
CA VAL A 133 -4.36 -0.16 -13.03
C VAL A 133 -5.14 -1.47 -13.13
N GLY A 134 -5.14 -2.25 -12.05
CA GLY A 134 -5.79 -3.57 -12.00
C GLY A 134 -7.30 -3.54 -11.80
N LEU A 135 -7.84 -2.46 -11.21
CA LEU A 135 -9.25 -2.38 -10.83
C LEU A 135 -9.81 -0.95 -10.88
N GLY A 136 -11.13 -0.83 -11.03
CA GLY A 136 -11.87 0.44 -11.02
C GLY A 136 -12.01 1.09 -12.40
N GLN A 137 -12.47 2.34 -12.42
CA GLN A 137 -12.80 3.07 -13.66
C GLN A 137 -11.60 3.31 -14.58
N SER A 138 -10.38 3.30 -14.03
CA SER A 138 -9.14 3.49 -14.79
C SER A 138 -8.44 2.17 -15.14
N ARG A 139 -9.11 1.01 -14.98
CA ARG A 139 -8.52 -0.30 -15.27
C ARG A 139 -7.88 -0.33 -16.67
N GLY A 140 -6.68 -0.93 -16.75
CA GLY A 140 -5.89 -1.02 -17.99
C GLY A 140 -5.09 0.23 -18.34
N LYS A 141 -5.26 1.34 -17.58
CA LYS A 141 -4.43 2.53 -17.77
C LYS A 141 -3.03 2.28 -17.22
N ALA A 142 -1.99 2.70 -17.96
CA ALA A 142 -0.60 2.66 -17.48
C ALA A 142 -0.44 3.41 -16.15
N ALA A 143 0.30 2.84 -15.20
CA ALA A 143 0.47 3.42 -13.88
C ALA A 143 1.21 4.76 -13.95
N SER A 144 2.16 4.91 -14.88
CA SER A 144 2.84 6.17 -15.16
C SER A 144 1.87 7.31 -15.51
N ASP A 145 0.77 7.02 -16.20
CA ASP A 145 -0.28 8.01 -16.52
C ASP A 145 -1.32 8.15 -15.42
N TYR A 146 -1.59 7.09 -14.67
CA TYR A 146 -2.55 7.10 -13.58
C TYR A 146 -2.03 7.86 -12.35
N LEU A 147 -0.74 7.72 -12.04
CA LEU A 147 -0.07 8.34 -10.89
C LEU A 147 0.51 9.73 -11.18
N LYS A 148 0.30 10.24 -12.40
CA LYS A 148 0.55 11.65 -12.75
C LYS A 148 -0.43 12.55 -12.00
N GLY A 149 0.09 13.54 -11.28
CA GLY A 149 -0.71 14.49 -10.50
C GLY A 149 -0.99 14.03 -9.08
N GLN A 150 -2.24 14.20 -8.63
CA GLN A 150 -2.63 14.07 -7.22
C GLN A 150 -2.82 12.63 -6.74
N ASN A 151 -2.86 11.66 -7.65
CA ASN A 151 -2.95 10.26 -7.26
C ASN A 151 -1.64 9.82 -6.60
N ASP A 152 -1.74 9.49 -5.32
CA ASP A 152 -0.65 9.03 -4.48
C ASP A 152 -0.62 7.51 -4.32
N LYS A 153 -1.66 6.80 -4.78
CA LYS A 153 -1.79 5.36 -4.63
C LYS A 153 -2.68 4.73 -5.69
N GLY A 154 -2.46 3.44 -5.94
CA GLY A 154 -3.28 2.66 -6.87
C GLY A 154 -3.15 1.16 -6.68
N CYS A 155 -4.21 0.43 -7.02
CA CYS A 155 -4.20 -1.02 -7.19
C CYS A 155 -3.66 -1.34 -8.60
N LEU A 156 -2.45 -1.87 -8.68
CA LEU A 156 -1.71 -2.05 -9.92
C LEU A 156 -1.36 -3.52 -10.17
N ILE A 157 -1.25 -3.92 -11.43
CA ILE A 157 -0.73 -5.22 -11.85
C ILE A 157 0.61 -4.98 -12.54
N PHE A 158 1.65 -5.68 -12.09
CA PHE A 158 2.95 -5.70 -12.73
C PHE A 158 2.95 -6.64 -13.93
N HIS A 159 3.55 -6.19 -15.03
CA HIS A 159 3.75 -6.93 -16.27
C HIS A 159 5.23 -6.94 -16.60
N GLU A 160 5.84 -8.12 -16.61
CA GLU A 160 7.26 -8.26 -16.92
C GLU A 160 7.48 -7.99 -18.42
N PRO A 161 8.29 -6.98 -18.80
CA PRO A 161 8.50 -6.68 -20.20
C PRO A 161 9.39 -7.74 -20.84
N HIS A 162 8.94 -8.32 -21.97
CA HIS A 162 9.78 -9.24 -22.76
C HIS A 162 11.08 -8.57 -23.26
N ILE A 163 11.03 -7.26 -23.53
CA ILE A 163 12.20 -6.44 -23.86
C ILE A 163 12.15 -5.20 -22.97
N PRO A 164 13.17 -4.95 -22.12
CA PRO A 164 13.22 -3.76 -21.31
C PRO A 164 13.16 -2.51 -22.20
N PRO A 165 12.32 -1.51 -21.87
CA PRO A 165 12.27 -0.28 -22.65
C PRO A 165 13.60 0.47 -22.56
N PRO A 166 13.94 1.29 -23.59
CA PRO A 166 15.09 2.19 -23.53
C PRO A 166 15.05 3.09 -22.28
N PRO A 167 16.19 3.43 -21.66
CA PRO A 167 16.24 4.22 -20.43
C PRO A 167 15.42 5.52 -20.47
N GLU A 168 15.43 6.22 -21.60
CA GLU A 168 14.72 7.49 -21.80
C GLU A 168 13.19 7.35 -21.80
N GLN A 169 12.67 6.13 -21.94
CA GLN A 169 11.24 5.83 -21.88
C GLN A 169 10.82 5.30 -20.51
N ARG A 170 11.74 5.13 -19.56
CA ARG A 170 11.43 4.61 -18.22
C ARG A 170 10.93 5.72 -17.30
N ILE A 171 9.89 5.42 -16.54
CA ILE A 171 9.40 6.30 -15.48
C ILE A 171 9.72 5.62 -14.15
N THR A 172 10.98 5.75 -13.74
CA THR A 172 11.53 5.02 -12.59
C THR A 172 11.09 5.63 -11.25
N LYS A 173 10.86 4.76 -10.26
CA LYS A 173 10.64 5.10 -8.85
C LYS A 173 11.45 4.20 -7.95
N GLN A 174 12.12 4.81 -6.97
CA GLN A 174 12.78 4.08 -5.90
C GLN A 174 11.74 3.60 -4.88
N ILE A 175 11.76 2.32 -4.58
CA ILE A 175 11.00 1.72 -3.48
C ILE A 175 11.97 1.56 -2.30
N GLY A 176 11.47 1.87 -1.10
CA GLY A 176 12.19 1.67 0.16
C GLY A 176 11.49 0.72 1.13
N LEU A 177 10.18 0.51 0.96
CA LEU A 177 9.42 -0.42 1.79
C LEU A 177 8.52 -1.34 0.97
N ILE A 178 8.41 -2.57 1.46
CA ILE A 178 7.54 -3.60 0.92
C ILE A 178 6.87 -4.38 2.06
N ALA A 179 5.62 -4.77 1.85
CA ALA A 179 4.94 -5.70 2.75
C ALA A 179 3.92 -6.55 2.00
N ARG A 180 3.59 -7.71 2.56
CA ARG A 180 2.40 -8.46 2.15
C ARG A 180 1.16 -7.83 2.77
N VAL A 181 0.13 -7.64 1.93
CA VAL A 181 -1.21 -7.25 2.33
C VAL A 181 -2.04 -8.52 2.49
N LYS A 182 -2.61 -8.75 3.66
CA LYS A 182 -3.32 -9.99 4.01
C LYS A 182 -4.80 -9.75 4.27
N PRO A 183 -5.67 -10.77 4.16
CA PRO A 183 -7.09 -10.63 4.50
C PRO A 183 -7.30 -9.96 5.87
N PRO A 184 -8.24 -9.00 5.98
CA PRO A 184 -9.23 -8.57 4.97
C PRO A 184 -8.68 -7.58 3.93
N TYR A 185 -7.38 -7.39 3.84
CA TYR A 185 -6.60 -6.51 2.94
C TYR A 185 -6.68 -5.03 3.29
N ALA A 186 -7.88 -4.53 3.55
CA ALA A 186 -8.10 -3.17 4.03
C ALA A 186 -9.31 -3.10 4.95
N VAL A 187 -9.28 -2.16 5.89
CA VAL A 187 -10.34 -1.93 6.88
C VAL A 187 -10.70 -0.45 6.95
N PHE A 188 -11.91 -0.18 7.43
CA PHE A 188 -12.38 1.13 7.85
C PHE A 188 -11.87 1.44 9.26
N LEU A 189 -11.61 2.71 9.55
CA LEU A 189 -11.19 3.21 10.86
C LEU A 189 -12.12 4.33 11.32
N ARG A 190 -12.38 4.37 12.63
CA ARG A 190 -13.02 5.50 13.29
C ARG A 190 -12.47 5.69 14.71
N ASN A 191 -12.74 6.85 15.28
CA ASN A 191 -12.48 7.16 16.69
C ASN A 191 -13.80 7.38 17.41
#